data_AF-A0A955Z461-F1
#
_entry.id   AF-A0A955Z461-F1
#
_cell.length_a   1.000
_cell.length_b   1.000
_cell.length_c   1.000
_cell.angle_alpha   90.00
_cell.angle_beta   90.00
_cell.angle_gamma   90.00
#
_symmetry.space_group_name_H-M   'P 1'
#
loop_
_entity.id
_entity.type
_entity.pdbx_description
1 polymer ?
#
loop_
_entity_poly.entity_id
_entity_poly.type
_entity_poly.pdbx_seq_one_letter_code
_entity_poly.pdbx_strand_id
1 'polypeptide(L)'
;MDGREVRAWAREEFGGAQLGDRRRTARLVSMAATVASKPSGRVSSVFCRAAERQAAYDFVESVHVDEAAILESAVGACVERAGEYPFVFVPLDGTSLNLADHARTKDFGSIGSRERGARGLKVINAIAVSPSGVPVGLAGMRLWARGPKPTRHKRRRVTEDKETRHWLDAVARVTAAFGDQPRGPRVWFQVDREG
;
A
#
# COMPACT_ATOMS: atom_id res chain seq x y z
N MET A 1 -6.42 -6.92 19.49
CA MET A 1 -5.05 -6.62 19.91
C MET A 1 -5.08 -5.79 21.18
N ASP A 2 -4.29 -6.15 22.19
CA ASP A 2 -4.08 -5.30 23.37
C ASP A 2 -3.37 -3.99 22.94
N GLY A 3 -3.55 -2.90 23.66
CA GLY A 3 -2.95 -1.60 23.33
C GLY A 3 -1.41 -1.62 23.30
N ARG A 4 -0.77 -2.57 24.00
CA ARG A 4 0.68 -2.82 23.90
C ARG A 4 1.07 -3.52 22.60
N GLU A 5 0.30 -4.53 22.22
CA GLU A 5 0.49 -5.31 20.99
C GLU A 5 0.37 -4.41 19.75
N VAL A 6 -0.65 -3.54 19.71
CA VAL A 6 -0.84 -2.59 18.60
C VAL A 6 0.32 -1.60 18.45
N ARG A 7 0.90 -1.15 19.57
CA ARG A 7 2.06 -0.24 19.53
C ARG A 7 3.33 -0.94 19.09
N ALA A 8 3.51 -2.19 19.49
CA ALA A 8 4.64 -3.01 19.04
C ALA A 8 4.54 -3.24 17.54
N TRP A 9 3.37 -3.69 17.06
CA TRP A 9 3.07 -3.83 15.64
C TRP A 9 3.36 -2.55 14.85
N ALA A 10 2.80 -1.40 15.27
CA ALA A 10 2.98 -0.15 14.53
C ALA A 10 4.46 0.29 14.47
N ARG A 11 5.24 -0.02 15.50
CA ARG A 11 6.68 0.26 15.52
C ARG A 11 7.44 -0.68 14.60
N GLU A 12 7.08 -1.94 14.57
CA GLU A 12 7.65 -2.94 13.66
C GLU A 12 7.40 -2.54 12.19
N GLU A 13 6.15 -2.24 11.84
CA GLU A 13 5.79 -1.91 10.44
C GLU A 13 6.38 -0.56 9.99
N PHE A 14 6.34 0.47 10.85
CA PHE A 14 6.56 1.86 10.43
C PHE A 14 7.73 2.56 11.10
N GLY A 15 8.42 1.89 12.03
CA GLY A 15 9.55 2.48 12.76
C GLY A 15 10.77 2.77 11.90
N GLY A 16 10.92 2.07 10.78
CA GLY A 16 12.00 2.25 9.80
C GLY A 16 11.75 3.36 8.77
N ALA A 17 10.56 3.96 8.73
CA ALA A 17 10.17 4.90 7.69
C ALA A 17 11.06 6.15 7.65
N GLN A 18 11.66 6.41 6.49
CA GLN A 18 12.58 7.53 6.25
C GLN A 18 11.84 8.80 5.82
N LEU A 19 11.19 9.48 6.77
CA LEU A 19 10.39 10.69 6.50
C LEU A 19 11.16 12.01 6.65
N GLY A 20 12.51 11.94 6.68
CA GLY A 20 13.41 13.10 6.81
C GLY A 20 13.41 13.80 8.19
N ASP A 21 12.51 13.46 9.09
CA ASP A 21 12.48 13.95 10.48
C ASP A 21 11.96 12.84 11.41
N ARG A 22 12.72 12.52 12.47
CA ARG A 22 12.37 11.49 13.46
C ARG A 22 11.01 11.73 14.11
N ARG A 23 10.57 12.99 14.24
CA ARG A 23 9.26 13.35 14.78
C ARG A 23 8.12 12.89 13.86
N ARG A 24 8.33 12.89 12.53
CA ARG A 24 7.34 12.38 11.57
C ARG A 24 7.23 10.87 11.65
N THR A 25 8.35 10.16 11.72
CA THR A 25 8.35 8.69 11.91
C THR A 25 7.69 8.31 13.24
N ALA A 26 8.02 9.00 14.34
CA ALA A 26 7.36 8.78 15.63
C ALA A 26 5.85 9.07 15.57
N ARG A 27 5.44 10.11 14.84
CA ARG A 27 4.03 10.44 14.60
C ARG A 27 3.32 9.36 13.80
N LEU A 28 3.93 8.85 12.72
CA LEU A 28 3.41 7.75 11.90
C LEU A 28 3.12 6.53 12.75
N VAL A 29 4.09 6.08 13.55
CA VAL A 29 3.94 4.93 14.46
C VAL A 29 2.79 5.15 15.45
N SER A 30 2.73 6.34 16.07
CA SER A 30 1.65 6.67 17.01
C SER A 30 0.27 6.71 16.35
N MET A 31 0.18 7.27 15.14
CA MET A 31 -1.06 7.37 14.38
C MET A 31 -1.53 5.99 13.92
N ALA A 32 -0.63 5.18 13.36
CA ALA A 32 -0.91 3.82 12.93
C ALA A 32 -1.45 2.96 14.08
N ALA A 33 -0.82 3.05 15.26
CA ALA A 33 -1.31 2.35 16.45
C ALA A 33 -2.73 2.80 16.87
N THR A 34 -3.00 4.10 16.78
CA THR A 34 -4.33 4.65 17.13
C THR A 34 -5.40 4.20 16.14
N VAL A 35 -5.07 4.22 14.84
CA VAL A 35 -5.97 3.77 13.76
C VAL A 35 -6.24 2.26 13.86
N ALA A 36 -5.22 1.44 14.10
CA ALA A 36 -5.37 -0.01 14.25
C ALA A 36 -6.21 -0.40 15.47
N SER A 37 -6.24 0.43 16.51
CA SER A 37 -7.11 0.23 17.68
C SER A 37 -8.58 0.59 17.42
N LYS A 38 -8.88 1.29 16.31
CA LYS A 38 -10.22 1.75 15.93
C LYS A 38 -10.45 1.57 14.42
N PRO A 39 -10.46 0.31 13.93
CA PRO A 39 -10.60 0.04 12.51
C PRO A 39 -11.92 0.61 11.97
N SER A 40 -11.92 0.99 10.69
CA SER A 40 -13.08 1.58 9.98
C SER A 40 -13.53 2.96 10.49
N GLY A 41 -12.81 3.58 11.43
CA GLY A 41 -13.08 4.94 11.88
C GLY A 41 -12.63 6.01 10.88
N ARG A 42 -13.34 7.13 10.85
CA ARG A 42 -12.87 8.37 10.19
C ARG A 42 -11.75 8.99 11.03
N VAL A 43 -10.85 9.76 10.42
CA VAL A 43 -9.83 10.55 11.16
C VAL A 43 -10.47 11.30 12.35
N SER A 44 -11.63 11.92 12.12
CA SER A 44 -12.37 12.65 13.14
C SER A 44 -12.91 11.82 14.31
N SER A 45 -13.18 10.53 14.09
CA SER A 45 -13.66 9.61 15.14
C SER A 45 -12.52 8.82 15.81
N VAL A 46 -11.43 8.57 15.09
CA VAL A 46 -10.24 7.89 15.61
C VAL A 46 -9.50 8.80 16.60
N PHE A 47 -9.25 10.05 16.20
CA PHE A 47 -8.55 11.06 16.99
C PHE A 47 -9.57 12.01 17.66
N CYS A 48 -9.88 11.74 18.93
CA CYS A 48 -10.95 12.45 19.64
C CYS A 48 -10.53 13.82 20.19
N ARG A 49 -9.26 13.98 20.59
CA ARG A 49 -8.73 15.28 21.06
C ARG A 49 -8.47 16.21 19.88
N ALA A 50 -8.84 17.48 20.03
CA ALA A 50 -8.71 18.48 18.96
C ALA A 50 -7.28 18.59 18.42
N ALA A 51 -6.28 18.65 19.32
CA ALA A 51 -4.87 18.74 18.93
C ALA A 51 -4.37 17.47 18.21
N GLU A 52 -4.77 16.28 18.66
CA GLU A 52 -4.39 15.01 18.01
C GLU A 52 -5.03 14.89 16.62
N ARG A 53 -6.30 15.31 16.49
CA ARG A 53 -7.03 15.32 15.23
C ARG A 53 -6.42 16.29 14.23
N GLN A 54 -6.10 17.51 14.65
CA GLN A 54 -5.45 18.49 13.77
C GLN A 54 -4.11 17.94 13.28
N ALA A 55 -3.28 17.43 14.19
CA ALA A 55 -2.00 16.85 13.83
C ALA A 55 -2.12 15.64 12.89
N ALA A 56 -3.20 14.86 12.97
CA ALA A 56 -3.47 13.76 12.05
C ALA A 56 -3.79 14.26 10.64
N TYR A 57 -4.61 15.32 10.50
CA TYR A 57 -4.87 15.98 9.22
C TYR A 57 -3.59 16.59 8.65
N ASP A 58 -2.84 17.35 9.46
CA ASP A 58 -1.58 17.97 9.05
C ASP A 58 -0.58 16.91 8.57
N PHE A 59 -0.55 15.73 9.20
CA PHE A 59 0.35 14.65 8.82
C PHE A 59 -0.01 14.06 7.45
N VAL A 60 -1.28 13.74 7.20
CA VAL A 60 -1.71 13.12 5.92
C VAL A 60 -1.75 14.10 4.75
N GLU A 61 -1.82 15.40 5.02
CA GLU A 61 -1.77 16.47 4.01
C GLU A 61 -0.36 17.04 3.79
N SER A 62 0.62 16.59 4.59
CA SER A 62 1.99 17.10 4.54
C SER A 62 2.72 16.65 3.28
N VAL A 63 3.21 17.62 2.51
CA VAL A 63 4.13 17.39 1.36
C VAL A 63 5.46 16.75 1.76
N HIS A 64 5.75 16.70 3.06
CA HIS A 64 6.98 16.11 3.58
C HIS A 64 6.81 14.67 4.08
N VAL A 65 5.61 14.11 3.95
CA VAL A 65 5.33 12.71 4.26
C VAL A 65 5.14 11.99 2.93
N ASP A 66 6.18 11.27 2.51
CA ASP A 66 6.16 10.49 1.28
C ASP A 66 5.50 9.13 1.53
N GLU A 67 4.46 8.80 0.76
CA GLU A 67 3.77 7.53 0.85
C GLU A 67 4.67 6.34 0.48
N ALA A 68 5.64 6.54 -0.41
CA ALA A 68 6.58 5.50 -0.81
C ALA A 68 7.46 5.08 0.36
N ALA A 69 7.97 6.04 1.14
CA ALA A 69 8.77 5.78 2.34
C ALA A 69 7.98 5.04 3.45
N ILE A 70 6.66 5.28 3.55
CA ILE A 70 5.78 4.52 4.46
C ILE A 70 5.64 3.08 3.97
N LEU A 71 5.37 2.89 2.68
CA LEU A 71 5.21 1.58 2.07
C LEU A 71 6.50 0.76 2.16
N GLU A 72 7.65 1.36 1.87
CA GLU A 72 8.96 0.72 1.96
C GLU A 72 9.26 0.22 3.38
N SER A 73 8.89 0.98 4.41
CA SER A 73 9.02 0.53 5.80
C SER A 73 8.17 -0.73 6.06
N ALA A 74 6.91 -0.73 5.64
CA ALA A 74 6.01 -1.87 5.85
C ALA A 74 6.46 -3.11 5.04
N VAL A 75 6.97 -2.90 3.83
CA VAL A 75 7.57 -3.96 3.00
C VAL A 75 8.82 -4.51 3.67
N GLY A 76 9.69 -3.65 4.22
CA GLY A 76 10.87 -4.07 4.98
C GLY A 76 10.49 -4.99 6.15
N ALA A 77 9.52 -4.59 6.96
CA ALA A 77 9.00 -5.42 8.07
C ALA A 77 8.41 -6.75 7.59
N CYS A 78 7.73 -6.76 6.43
CA CYS A 78 7.26 -7.99 5.80
C CYS A 78 8.43 -8.90 5.38
N VAL A 79 9.46 -8.35 4.75
CA VAL A 79 10.62 -9.11 4.27
C VAL A 79 11.43 -9.67 5.45
N GLU A 80 11.62 -8.90 6.52
CA GLU A 80 12.27 -9.36 7.76
C GLU A 80 11.55 -10.57 8.35
N ARG A 81 10.22 -10.48 8.56
CA ARG A 81 9.41 -11.62 9.04
C ARG A 81 9.43 -12.80 8.07
N ALA A 82 9.43 -12.54 6.76
CA ALA A 82 9.44 -13.58 5.75
C ALA A 82 10.76 -14.38 5.76
N GLY A 83 11.85 -13.82 6.27
CA GLY A 83 13.14 -14.47 6.44
C GLY A 83 13.12 -15.74 7.31
N GLU A 84 12.08 -15.94 8.11
CA GLU A 84 11.88 -17.16 8.92
C GLU A 84 11.45 -18.37 8.09
N TYR A 85 11.02 -18.17 6.83
CA TYR A 85 10.49 -19.21 5.98
C TYR A 85 11.46 -19.57 4.85
N PRO A 86 11.47 -20.83 4.38
CA PRO A 86 12.23 -21.21 3.18
C PRO A 86 11.64 -20.61 1.89
N PHE A 87 10.35 -20.32 1.89
CA PHE A 87 9.64 -19.67 0.79
C PHE A 87 8.35 -19.01 1.30
N VAL A 88 7.83 -18.07 0.52
CA VAL A 88 6.52 -17.44 0.73
C VAL A 88 5.72 -17.42 -0.57
N PHE A 89 4.40 -17.50 -0.45
CA PHE A 89 3.50 -17.18 -1.55
C PHE A 89 3.23 -15.68 -1.57
N VAL A 90 3.16 -15.09 -2.75
CA VAL A 90 2.77 -13.70 -2.94
C VAL A 90 1.61 -13.66 -3.93
N PRO A 91 0.36 -13.79 -3.44
CA PRO A 91 -0.81 -13.41 -4.23
C PRO A 91 -0.74 -11.93 -4.63
N LEU A 92 -0.88 -11.67 -5.93
CA LEU A 92 -1.14 -10.33 -6.46
C LEU A 92 -2.59 -10.26 -6.93
N ASP A 93 -3.24 -9.15 -6.61
CA ASP A 93 -4.59 -8.87 -7.10
C ASP A 93 -4.79 -7.39 -7.43
N GLY A 94 -5.67 -7.13 -8.39
CA GLY A 94 -6.04 -5.80 -8.85
C GLY A 94 -7.37 -5.36 -8.25
N THR A 95 -7.37 -4.25 -7.51
CA THR A 95 -8.60 -3.65 -6.97
C THR A 95 -8.73 -2.17 -7.32
N SER A 96 -9.85 -1.56 -6.90
CA SER A 96 -10.11 -0.13 -7.08
C SER A 96 -10.60 0.51 -5.80
N LEU A 97 -10.05 1.67 -5.47
CA LEU A 97 -10.55 2.53 -4.41
C LEU A 97 -11.56 3.49 -5.02
N ASN A 98 -12.83 3.39 -4.62
CA ASN A 98 -13.85 4.37 -4.96
C ASN A 98 -13.83 5.50 -3.93
N LEU A 99 -13.40 6.69 -4.35
CA LEU A 99 -13.11 7.80 -3.45
C LEU A 99 -14.04 8.98 -3.74
N ALA A 100 -14.55 9.60 -2.68
CA ALA A 100 -15.41 10.77 -2.80
C ALA A 100 -14.63 11.97 -3.37
N ASP A 101 -15.14 12.54 -4.45
CA ASP A 101 -14.57 13.71 -5.13
C ASP A 101 -15.70 14.50 -5.80
N HIS A 102 -16.61 15.02 -4.97
CA HIS A 102 -17.82 15.70 -5.42
C HIS A 102 -17.52 16.94 -6.28
N ALA A 103 -16.48 17.68 -5.94
CA ALA A 103 -16.03 18.87 -6.67
C ALA A 103 -15.20 18.53 -7.92
N ARG A 104 -14.82 17.26 -8.12
CA ARG A 104 -13.97 16.79 -9.22
C ARG A 104 -12.59 17.45 -9.32
N THR A 105 -12.09 17.99 -8.22
CA THR A 105 -10.82 18.71 -8.16
C THR A 105 -9.62 17.81 -7.86
N LYS A 106 -9.85 16.53 -7.54
CA LYS A 106 -8.78 15.57 -7.28
C LYS A 106 -8.30 14.91 -8.57
N ASP A 107 -7.03 14.48 -8.57
CA ASP A 107 -6.37 13.80 -9.68
C ASP A 107 -6.79 12.33 -9.85
N PHE A 108 -8.02 12.00 -9.47
CA PHE A 108 -8.55 10.65 -9.53
C PHE A 108 -8.90 10.22 -10.96
N GLY A 109 -8.65 8.95 -11.26
CA GLY A 109 -8.95 8.36 -12.56
C GLY A 109 -10.30 7.66 -12.60
N SER A 110 -10.70 7.20 -13.78
CA SER A 110 -11.87 6.31 -13.91
C SER A 110 -11.58 4.93 -13.31
N ILE A 111 -12.52 4.37 -12.53
CA ILE A 111 -12.36 3.03 -11.92
C ILE A 111 -13.35 1.97 -12.41
N GLY A 112 -14.31 2.36 -13.25
CA GLY A 112 -15.33 1.48 -13.84
C GLY A 112 -15.87 2.02 -15.17
N SER A 113 -17.03 1.52 -15.62
CA SER A 113 -17.70 2.08 -16.81
C SER A 113 -18.16 3.50 -16.54
N ARG A 114 -18.00 4.38 -17.55
CA ARG A 114 -18.23 5.83 -17.45
C ARG A 114 -19.66 6.18 -17.03
N GLU A 115 -20.62 5.33 -17.34
CA GLU A 115 -22.04 5.47 -16.95
C GLU A 115 -22.24 5.58 -15.44
N ARG A 116 -21.38 4.93 -14.64
CA ARG A 116 -21.46 4.99 -13.17
C ARG A 116 -20.74 6.21 -12.57
N GLY A 117 -19.98 6.96 -13.37
CA GLY A 117 -19.27 8.17 -12.93
C GLY A 117 -18.24 7.97 -11.81
N ALA A 118 -17.96 6.73 -11.39
CA ALA A 118 -17.08 6.42 -10.26
C ALA A 118 -15.64 6.79 -10.58
N ARG A 119 -15.03 7.57 -9.68
CA ARG A 119 -13.63 8.02 -9.75
C ARG A 119 -12.85 7.51 -8.54
N GLY A 120 -11.57 7.31 -8.75
CA GLY A 120 -10.65 6.99 -7.66
C GLY A 120 -9.33 6.45 -8.19
N LEU A 121 -8.78 5.46 -7.50
CA LEU A 121 -7.48 4.89 -7.80
C LEU A 121 -7.61 3.40 -8.11
N LYS A 122 -6.77 2.94 -9.02
CA LYS A 122 -6.49 1.51 -9.20
C LYS A 122 -5.34 1.11 -8.28
N VAL A 123 -5.41 -0.12 -7.80
CA VAL A 123 -4.43 -0.67 -6.87
C VAL A 123 -4.06 -2.06 -7.36
N ILE A 124 -2.76 -2.37 -7.35
CA ILE A 124 -2.28 -3.75 -7.29
C ILE A 124 -1.64 -3.93 -5.92
N ASN A 125 -2.13 -4.91 -5.16
CA ASN A 125 -1.55 -5.29 -3.89
C ASN A 125 -0.77 -6.60 -4.04
N ALA A 126 0.27 -6.75 -3.24
CA ALA A 126 1.04 -7.97 -3.10
C ALA A 126 1.16 -8.27 -1.60
N ILE A 127 0.64 -9.40 -1.17
CA ILE A 127 0.65 -9.82 0.24
C ILE A 127 1.51 -11.07 0.35
N ALA A 128 2.50 -11.07 1.24
CA ALA A 128 3.25 -12.29 1.51
C ALA A 128 2.46 -13.21 2.44
N VAL A 129 2.45 -14.48 2.14
CA VAL A 129 1.75 -15.53 2.87
C VAL A 129 2.73 -16.68 3.12
N SER A 130 2.75 -17.17 4.36
CA SER A 130 3.61 -18.28 4.77
C SER A 130 3.24 -19.58 4.04
N PRO A 131 4.10 -20.60 4.09
CA PRO A 131 3.78 -21.93 3.55
C PRO A 131 2.50 -22.55 4.14
N SER A 132 2.12 -22.17 5.36
CA SER A 132 0.90 -22.63 6.04
C SER A 132 -0.34 -21.79 5.74
N GLY A 133 -0.25 -20.78 4.88
CA GLY A 133 -1.38 -19.94 4.50
C GLY A 133 -1.63 -18.75 5.44
N VAL A 134 -0.68 -18.40 6.31
CA VAL A 134 -0.81 -17.28 7.25
C VAL A 134 -0.23 -16.00 6.64
N PRO A 135 -0.95 -14.87 6.63
CA PRO A 135 -0.40 -13.60 6.15
C PRO A 135 0.84 -13.20 6.94
N VAL A 136 1.93 -12.92 6.23
CA VAL A 136 3.20 -12.44 6.80
C VAL A 136 3.24 -10.91 6.80
N GLY A 137 2.72 -10.27 5.75
CA GLY A 137 2.70 -8.81 5.65
C GLY A 137 2.45 -8.30 4.24
N LEU A 138 2.51 -6.98 4.08
CA LEU A 138 2.40 -6.33 2.77
C LEU A 138 3.76 -6.40 2.06
N ALA A 139 3.83 -7.18 0.98
CA ALA A 139 5.05 -7.34 0.18
C ALA A 139 5.23 -6.21 -0.86
N GLY A 140 4.13 -5.54 -1.21
CA GLY A 140 4.16 -4.40 -2.11
C GLY A 140 2.78 -3.86 -2.42
N MET A 141 2.73 -2.62 -2.92
CA MET A 141 1.52 -1.99 -3.38
C MET A 141 1.84 -0.99 -4.48
N ARG A 142 0.98 -0.91 -5.50
CA ARG A 142 1.06 0.12 -6.53
C ARG A 142 -0.30 0.78 -6.70
N LEU A 143 -0.34 2.10 -6.56
CA LEU A 143 -1.52 2.91 -6.85
C LEU A 143 -1.31 3.72 -8.13
N TRP A 144 -2.39 3.90 -8.90
CA TRP A 144 -2.40 4.84 -10.01
C TRP A 144 -3.81 5.34 -10.32
N ALA A 145 -3.90 6.54 -10.90
CA ALA A 145 -5.10 7.04 -11.52
C ALA A 145 -5.10 6.68 -13.01
N ARG A 146 -6.20 6.12 -13.54
CA ARG A 146 -6.35 5.96 -14.99
C ARG A 146 -6.46 7.31 -15.68
N GLY A 147 -5.55 7.60 -16.60
CA GLY A 147 -5.62 8.74 -17.50
C GLY A 147 -6.75 8.65 -18.53
N PRO A 148 -6.87 9.65 -19.43
CA PRO A 148 -7.86 9.64 -20.50
C PRO A 148 -7.70 8.40 -21.41
N LYS A 149 -8.84 7.91 -21.95
CA LYS A 149 -8.87 6.69 -22.75
C LYS A 149 -7.96 6.86 -23.98
N PRO A 150 -6.98 5.98 -24.22
CA PRO A 150 -6.06 6.20 -25.33
C PRO A 150 -6.78 6.00 -26.67
N THR A 151 -6.44 6.83 -27.66
CA THR A 151 -7.05 6.84 -29.00
C THR A 151 -6.67 5.62 -29.84
N ARG A 152 -5.54 4.96 -29.54
CA ARG A 152 -5.08 3.77 -30.27
C ARG A 152 -5.68 2.46 -29.74
N HIS A 153 -6.01 1.54 -30.66
CA HIS A 153 -6.50 0.19 -30.34
C HIS A 153 -5.52 -0.60 -29.44
N LYS A 154 -6.08 -1.35 -28.46
CA LYS A 154 -5.33 -2.06 -27.39
C LYS A 154 -4.23 -3.01 -27.92
N ARG A 155 -4.43 -3.66 -29.07
CA ARG A 155 -3.46 -4.59 -29.69
C ARG A 155 -2.22 -3.91 -30.28
N ARG A 156 -2.31 -2.62 -30.65
CA ARG A 156 -1.20 -1.85 -31.23
C ARG A 156 -0.37 -1.10 -30.18
N ARG A 157 -0.65 -1.31 -28.90
CA ARG A 157 0.04 -0.65 -27.78
C ARG A 157 1.25 -1.46 -27.36
N VAL A 158 2.35 -0.77 -27.09
CA VAL A 158 3.49 -1.37 -26.36
C VAL A 158 3.06 -1.71 -24.94
N THR A 159 3.74 -2.65 -24.30
CA THR A 159 3.36 -3.15 -22.96
C THR A 159 3.32 -2.02 -21.93
N GLU A 160 4.16 -0.99 -22.08
CA GLU A 160 4.19 0.17 -21.19
C GLU A 160 2.89 1.00 -21.19
N ASP A 161 2.16 0.99 -22.31
CA ASP A 161 0.88 1.70 -22.48
C ASP A 161 -0.32 0.84 -22.02
N LYS A 162 -0.07 -0.35 -21.47
CA LYS A 162 -1.09 -1.29 -20.99
C LYS A 162 -1.07 -1.35 -19.47
N GLU A 163 -2.24 -1.51 -18.88
CA GLU A 163 -2.37 -1.70 -17.42
C GLU A 163 -1.66 -2.98 -16.94
N THR A 164 -1.43 -3.96 -17.81
CA THR A 164 -0.60 -5.15 -17.54
C THR A 164 0.82 -4.78 -17.06
N ARG A 165 1.35 -3.61 -17.46
CA ARG A 165 2.62 -3.12 -16.92
C ARG A 165 2.61 -3.05 -15.40
N HIS A 166 1.50 -2.67 -14.77
CA HIS A 166 1.47 -2.50 -13.32
C HIS A 166 1.64 -3.83 -12.57
N TRP A 167 1.26 -4.95 -13.17
CA TRP A 167 1.53 -6.29 -12.62
C TRP A 167 3.03 -6.61 -12.70
N LEU A 168 3.66 -6.32 -13.83
CA LEU A 168 5.11 -6.48 -14.00
C LEU A 168 5.88 -5.57 -13.03
N ASP A 169 5.47 -4.31 -12.89
CA ASP A 169 6.06 -3.35 -11.95
C ASP A 169 5.92 -3.85 -10.49
N ALA A 170 4.77 -4.44 -10.13
CA ALA A 170 4.55 -5.00 -8.80
C ALA A 170 5.43 -6.23 -8.55
N VAL A 171 5.50 -7.18 -9.50
CA VAL A 171 6.38 -8.36 -9.44
C VAL A 171 7.84 -7.94 -9.32
N ALA A 172 8.29 -6.96 -10.11
CA ALA A 172 9.66 -6.45 -10.08
C ALA A 172 10.00 -5.80 -8.73
N ARG A 173 9.08 -5.01 -8.16
CA ARG A 173 9.25 -4.38 -6.84
C ARG A 173 9.35 -5.41 -5.71
N VAL A 174 8.47 -6.42 -5.72
CA VAL A 174 8.53 -7.51 -4.72
C VAL A 174 9.83 -8.29 -4.89
N THR A 175 10.22 -8.62 -6.12
CA THR A 175 11.46 -9.35 -6.40
C THR A 175 12.68 -8.58 -5.90
N ALA A 176 12.73 -7.27 -6.13
CA ALA A 176 13.81 -6.42 -5.63
C ALA A 176 13.84 -6.41 -4.10
N ALA A 177 12.69 -6.16 -3.44
CA ALA A 177 12.60 -6.10 -1.98
C ALA A 177 13.05 -7.40 -1.29
N PHE A 178 12.72 -8.56 -1.87
CA PHE A 178 13.12 -9.87 -1.33
C PHE A 178 14.52 -10.31 -1.78
N GLY A 179 15.01 -9.79 -2.91
CA GLY A 179 16.30 -10.17 -3.51
C GLY A 179 17.51 -9.60 -2.78
N ASP A 180 17.33 -8.55 -1.98
CA ASP A 180 18.41 -7.91 -1.22
C ASP A 180 18.89 -8.77 -0.02
N GLN A 181 18.22 -9.89 0.27
CA GLN A 181 18.61 -10.79 1.36
C GLN A 181 19.44 -11.99 0.87
N PRO A 182 20.70 -12.16 1.33
CA PRO A 182 21.58 -13.26 0.91
C PRO A 182 21.05 -14.67 1.18
N ARG A 183 20.11 -14.80 2.13
CA ARG A 183 19.40 -16.03 2.49
C ARG A 183 17.88 -15.81 2.61
N GLY A 184 17.33 -14.90 1.80
CA GLY A 184 15.90 -14.60 1.81
C GLY A 184 15.04 -15.78 1.33
N PRO A 185 13.73 -15.79 1.66
CA PRO A 185 12.81 -16.83 1.22
C PRO A 185 12.68 -16.81 -0.31
N ARG A 186 12.45 -17.98 -0.91
CA ARG A 186 12.01 -18.03 -2.31
C ARG A 186 10.61 -17.43 -2.44
N VAL A 187 10.41 -16.54 -3.41
CA VAL A 187 9.12 -15.90 -3.65
C VAL A 187 8.35 -16.66 -4.73
N TRP A 188 7.13 -17.10 -4.42
CA TRP A 188 6.21 -17.73 -5.36
C TRP A 188 5.03 -16.82 -5.64
N PHE A 189 5.03 -16.19 -6.81
CA PHE A 189 3.92 -15.34 -7.23
C PHE A 189 2.69 -16.18 -7.58
N GLN A 190 1.54 -15.78 -7.04
CA GLN A 190 0.24 -16.33 -7.40
C GLN A 190 -0.57 -15.21 -8.04
N VAL A 191 -0.94 -15.40 -9.30
CA VAL A 191 -1.67 -14.43 -10.10
C VAL A 191 -2.86 -15.14 -10.71
N ASP A 192 -4.01 -14.46 -10.76
CA ASP A 192 -5.19 -15.00 -11.41
C ASP A 192 -5.07 -14.91 -12.96
N ARG A 193 -6.16 -15.17 -13.67
CA ARG A 193 -6.15 -15.14 -15.14
C ARG A 193 -6.08 -13.71 -15.71
N GLU A 194 -6.40 -12.69 -14.91
CA GLU A 194 -6.45 -11.30 -15.37
C GLU A 194 -5.10 -10.59 -15.27
N GLY A 195 -4.17 -11.11 -14.47
CA GLY A 195 -2.80 -10.60 -14.34
C GLY A 195 -1.80 -11.10 -15.39
#